data_AF-A0A6B3NYW3-F1
#
_entry.id   AF-A0A6B3NYW3-F1
#
_cell.length_a   1.000
_cell.length_b   1.000
_cell.length_c   1.000
_cell.angle_alpha   90.00
_cell.angle_beta   90.00
_cell.angle_gamma   90.00
#
_symmetry.space_group_name_H-M   'P 1'
#
loop_
_entity.id
_entity.type
_entity.pdbx_description
1 polymer ?
#
loop_
_entity_poly.entity_id
_entity_poly.type
_entity_poly.pdbx_seq_one_letter_code
_entity_poly.pdbx_strand_id
1 'polypeptide(L)'
;MYPNSLPYFHVDALRERFFDHLAKAVVRDSLDAETQHWLSAVLQPERDALPGAVNELRVDCLSAISTAGEVITLTASLLLSRSTHTPVFFYQPLIGLLRFENRSQLKDYLIEQLGSGRCGPLLHYASQHERQTVARGVETVQVTLLDGPVFIAQMLAIAPRLALALNELGTLLHNQPAADSLWEAALANTPATATLTHKRLSAARYCSQQLRQYWNTTGSGDSTPAQQLTRLMRERLRQVIIQQAWAAALSAAQQAQLLAWLDEQAGAELHAWHLTVTTLDGDSQMLEGLLVLASVDASGPLFSYCAARGLQQHASRRALLSALADPLQRERWLTLVSPSRQAHLRSLRINALRLDRLTTPSLDSWTGQLLRAQQRDIETQTSLQDTPDAYQACRQALAIGSQLAPDPSLLGNLPALAQPGPGSLAQREGAVRAGSASLDDLHVYLSTLATRIEVLEGMSPDLATVTTTALDQAFAALLDNTLAVSQLVTFQGTDRQHPSSLAERVWQRLSATEGEGPWQIVGPTVAEQPVALPALHPMLVAQCISQVASASREALAVALQQHQRHLGTYCQHLWQLALGIEYRLVEHDNTLPRLARELISAALFPSSTHAWPALACVSSLTSGPAQTPCC
;
A
#
# COMPACT_ATOMS: atom_id res chain seq x y z
N MET A 1 27.79 -5.90 -16.81
CA MET A 1 26.62 -5.88 -15.90
C MET A 1 25.62 -4.91 -16.50
N TYR A 2 24.37 -5.31 -16.69
CA TYR A 2 23.37 -4.44 -17.29
C TYR A 2 22.97 -3.36 -16.26
N PRO A 3 23.25 -2.06 -16.46
CA PRO A 3 22.82 -0.99 -15.55
C PRO A 3 21.29 -0.97 -15.35
N ASN A 4 20.55 -1.59 -16.27
CA ASN A 4 19.09 -1.65 -16.31
C ASN A 4 18.44 -2.60 -15.30
N SER A 5 19.20 -3.35 -14.48
CA SER A 5 18.64 -4.21 -13.41
C SER A 5 18.64 -3.56 -12.02
N LEU A 6 19.19 -2.35 -11.89
CA LEU A 6 19.26 -1.62 -10.62
C LEU A 6 18.05 -0.70 -10.44
N PRO A 7 17.61 -0.43 -9.20
CA PRO A 7 16.61 0.60 -8.93
C PRO A 7 17.05 1.94 -9.55
N TYR A 8 16.11 2.70 -10.11
CA TYR A 8 16.41 3.95 -10.81
C TYR A 8 17.07 5.04 -9.93
N PHE A 9 16.98 4.87 -8.60
CA PHE A 9 17.56 5.75 -7.58
C PHE A 9 18.81 5.15 -6.92
N HIS A 10 19.32 4.02 -7.42
CA HIS A 10 20.60 3.45 -7.00
C HIS A 10 21.76 4.41 -7.35
N VAL A 11 22.86 4.34 -6.60
CA VAL A 11 24.02 5.24 -6.76
C VAL A 11 24.52 5.30 -8.22
N ASP A 12 24.64 4.15 -8.89
CA ASP A 12 25.12 4.10 -10.28
C ASP A 12 24.09 4.69 -11.25
N ALA A 13 22.79 4.44 -11.01
CA ALA A 13 21.72 4.98 -11.83
C ALA A 13 21.61 6.51 -11.69
N LEU A 14 21.76 7.03 -10.47
CA LEU A 14 21.80 8.47 -10.22
C LEU A 14 23.03 9.13 -10.85
N ARG A 15 24.20 8.47 -10.78
CA ARG A 15 25.45 8.93 -11.39
C ARG A 15 25.32 9.01 -12.92
N GLU A 16 24.86 7.93 -13.55
CA GLU A 16 24.65 7.86 -15.01
C GLU A 16 23.62 8.90 -15.45
N ARG A 17 22.52 9.07 -14.70
CA ARG A 17 21.52 10.10 -15.01
C ARG A 17 22.06 11.53 -14.88
N PHE A 18 22.91 11.79 -13.88
CA PHE A 18 23.60 13.08 -13.79
C PHE A 18 24.48 13.32 -15.01
N PHE A 19 25.26 12.32 -15.41
CA PHE A 19 26.10 12.38 -16.61
C PHE A 19 25.27 12.67 -17.88
N ASP A 20 24.14 11.99 -18.07
CA ASP A 20 23.23 12.23 -19.19
C ASP A 20 22.64 13.65 -19.19
N HIS A 21 22.26 14.15 -18.00
CA HIS A 21 21.75 15.52 -17.87
C HIS A 21 22.83 16.56 -18.16
N LEU A 22 24.07 16.30 -17.75
CA LEU A 22 25.21 17.15 -18.07
C LEU A 22 25.46 17.18 -19.59
N ALA A 23 25.46 16.02 -20.25
CA ALA A 23 25.61 15.92 -21.70
C ALA A 23 24.48 16.65 -22.46
N LYS A 24 23.23 16.48 -22.02
CA LYS A 24 22.06 17.18 -22.61
C LYS A 24 22.13 18.70 -22.45
N ALA A 25 22.67 19.19 -21.33
CA ALA A 25 22.83 20.62 -21.10
C ALA A 25 23.88 21.23 -22.05
N VAL A 26 24.96 20.51 -22.33
CA VAL A 26 25.97 20.92 -23.34
C VAL A 26 25.36 21.00 -24.74
N VAL A 27 24.58 20.00 -25.15
CA VAL A 27 23.93 19.98 -26.47
C VAL A 27 22.93 21.14 -26.65
N ARG A 28 22.40 21.69 -25.55
CA ARG A 28 21.48 22.85 -25.56
C ARG A 28 22.21 24.19 -25.52
N ASP A 29 23.54 24.21 -25.65
CA ASP A 29 24.41 25.39 -25.48
C ASP A 29 24.20 26.12 -24.14
N SER A 30 23.72 25.42 -23.10
CA SER A 30 23.49 26.03 -21.78
C SER A 30 24.72 25.96 -20.86
N LEU A 31 25.75 25.20 -21.25
CA LEU A 31 27.02 25.02 -20.55
C LEU A 31 28.20 25.19 -21.50
N ASP A 32 29.20 25.95 -21.09
CA ASP A 32 30.51 25.94 -21.74
C ASP A 32 31.35 24.73 -21.27
N ALA A 33 32.43 24.45 -22.00
CA ALA A 33 33.30 23.30 -21.74
C ALA A 33 33.96 23.36 -20.36
N GLU A 34 34.30 24.56 -19.86
CA GLU A 34 34.89 24.74 -18.53
C GLU A 34 33.88 24.38 -17.43
N THR A 35 32.65 24.87 -17.55
CA THR A 35 31.56 24.60 -16.60
C THR A 35 31.18 23.12 -16.63
N GLN A 36 31.15 22.50 -17.81
CA GLN A 36 30.94 21.06 -17.93
C GLN A 36 32.03 20.28 -17.20
N HIS A 37 33.30 20.61 -17.44
CA HIS A 37 34.42 19.93 -16.78
C HIS A 37 34.34 20.10 -15.26
N TRP A 38 34.06 21.31 -14.79
CA TRP A 38 33.87 21.60 -13.37
C TRP A 38 32.72 20.79 -12.75
N LEU A 39 31.54 20.75 -13.38
CA LEU A 39 30.39 19.97 -12.89
C LEU A 39 30.64 18.46 -12.94
N SER A 40 31.50 17.98 -13.84
CA SER A 40 31.88 16.57 -13.90
C SER A 40 32.62 16.10 -12.64
N ALA A 41 33.18 17.01 -11.84
CA ALA A 41 33.78 16.68 -10.55
C ALA A 41 32.77 16.06 -9.55
N VAL A 42 31.46 16.28 -9.71
CA VAL A 42 30.41 15.58 -8.93
C VAL A 42 30.50 14.07 -9.11
N LEU A 43 30.97 13.60 -10.28
CA LEU A 43 31.06 12.17 -10.60
C LEU A 43 32.22 11.47 -9.89
N GLN A 44 33.16 12.21 -9.30
CA GLN A 44 34.33 11.64 -8.64
C GLN A 44 33.99 11.17 -7.22
N PRO A 45 34.14 9.87 -6.91
CA PRO A 45 33.80 9.32 -5.58
C PRO A 45 34.71 9.85 -4.46
N GLU A 46 35.94 10.26 -4.78
CA GLU A 46 36.94 10.76 -3.82
C GLU A 46 36.93 12.29 -3.67
N ARG A 47 35.92 12.98 -4.22
CA ARG A 47 35.82 14.45 -4.17
C ARG A 47 36.13 15.00 -2.78
N ASP A 48 35.50 14.44 -1.74
CA ASP A 48 35.63 14.98 -0.38
C ASP A 48 36.94 14.59 0.33
N ALA A 49 37.69 13.64 -0.21
CA ALA A 49 38.99 13.21 0.33
C ALA A 49 40.17 14.04 -0.21
N LEU A 50 39.95 14.86 -1.24
CA LEU A 50 40.99 15.67 -1.86
C LEU A 50 41.24 16.97 -1.08
N PRO A 51 42.49 17.25 -0.65
CA PRO A 51 42.82 18.51 0.01
C PRO A 51 42.61 19.68 -0.95
N GLY A 52 41.61 20.53 -0.66
CA GLY A 52 41.21 21.67 -1.49
C GLY A 52 39.85 21.53 -2.20
N ALA A 53 39.20 20.36 -2.14
CA ALA A 53 37.93 20.08 -2.85
C ALA A 53 36.78 21.04 -2.50
N VAL A 54 36.75 21.53 -1.26
CA VAL A 54 35.76 22.53 -0.79
C VAL A 54 35.88 23.86 -1.57
N ASN A 55 37.04 24.16 -2.15
CA ASN A 55 37.27 25.38 -2.93
C ASN A 55 36.90 25.25 -4.42
N GLU A 56 36.78 24.03 -4.96
CA GLU A 56 36.49 23.82 -6.38
C GLU A 56 34.99 23.61 -6.63
N LEU A 57 34.34 22.68 -5.94
CA LEU A 57 32.92 22.35 -6.14
C LEU A 57 32.24 22.07 -4.80
N ARG A 58 31.36 22.99 -4.41
CA ARG A 58 30.52 22.87 -3.22
C ARG A 58 29.15 22.32 -3.61
N VAL A 59 28.73 21.27 -2.92
CA VAL A 59 27.40 20.67 -3.09
C VAL A 59 26.63 20.82 -1.79
N ASP A 60 25.46 21.45 -1.87
CA ASP A 60 24.60 21.72 -0.74
C ASP A 60 23.23 21.04 -0.93
N CYS A 61 22.66 20.51 0.15
CA CYS A 61 21.26 20.10 0.26
C CYS A 61 20.35 21.32 0.45
N LEU A 62 19.12 21.21 -0.04
CA LEU A 62 18.12 22.27 0.03
C LEU A 62 16.96 21.89 0.95
N SER A 63 16.55 22.82 1.81
CA SER A 63 15.37 22.69 2.65
C SER A 63 14.52 23.94 2.55
N ALA A 64 13.21 23.78 2.41
CA ALA A 64 12.25 24.86 2.50
C ALA A 64 11.88 25.10 3.97
N ILE A 65 11.76 26.37 4.37
CA ILE A 65 11.25 26.78 5.67
C ILE A 65 9.86 27.36 5.45
N SER A 66 8.86 26.75 6.09
CA SER A 66 7.47 27.20 5.99
C SER A 66 7.26 28.53 6.74
N THR A 67 6.14 29.19 6.45
CA THR A 67 5.70 30.38 7.21
C THR A 67 5.43 30.09 8.69
N ALA A 68 5.28 28.82 9.07
CA ALA A 68 5.17 28.37 10.47
C ALA A 68 6.52 28.02 11.11
N GLY A 69 7.64 28.19 10.38
CA GLY A 69 8.99 27.85 10.85
C GLY A 69 9.33 26.36 10.74
N GLU A 70 8.50 25.54 10.11
CA GLU A 70 8.78 24.11 9.91
C GLU A 70 9.78 23.90 8.76
N VAL A 71 10.77 23.04 8.98
CA VAL A 71 11.80 22.72 7.99
C VAL A 71 11.39 21.49 7.18
N ILE A 72 11.30 21.65 5.87
CA ILE A 72 10.94 20.61 4.91
C ILE A 72 12.14 20.34 4.00
N THR A 73 12.68 19.12 4.04
CA THR A 73 13.82 18.76 3.19
C THR A 73 13.36 18.54 1.75
N LEU A 74 13.94 19.29 0.79
CA LEU A 74 13.70 19.09 -0.63
C LEU A 74 14.51 17.90 -1.13
N THR A 75 14.02 16.71 -0.81
CA THR A 75 14.73 15.44 -1.02
C THR A 75 15.23 15.30 -2.47
N ALA A 76 16.48 14.85 -2.60
CA ALA A 76 17.25 14.72 -3.84
C ALA A 76 17.64 16.03 -4.55
N SER A 77 17.13 17.19 -4.11
CA SER A 77 17.47 18.49 -4.70
C SER A 77 18.82 18.99 -4.18
N LEU A 78 19.70 19.36 -5.11
CA LEU A 78 21.06 19.82 -4.82
C LEU A 78 21.30 21.20 -5.40
N LEU A 79 22.06 22.00 -4.66
CA LEU A 79 22.72 23.20 -5.15
C LEU A 79 24.20 22.88 -5.39
N LEU A 80 24.66 23.10 -6.62
CA LEU A 80 26.05 23.00 -7.03
C LEU A 80 26.59 24.42 -7.24
N SER A 81 27.67 24.76 -6.54
CA SER A 81 28.23 26.11 -6.58
C SER A 81 29.73 26.11 -6.37
N ARG A 82 30.41 27.18 -6.82
CA ARG A 82 31.78 27.48 -6.42
C ARG A 82 31.73 28.24 -5.09
N SER A 83 32.78 28.13 -4.26
CA SER A 83 32.83 28.76 -2.92
C SER A 83 32.60 30.27 -2.94
N THR A 84 32.98 30.97 -4.02
CA THR A 84 32.88 32.43 -4.16
C THR A 84 32.33 32.93 -5.50
N HIS A 85 31.96 32.04 -6.43
CA HIS A 85 31.63 32.43 -7.80
C HIS A 85 30.21 32.05 -8.24
N THR A 86 29.61 32.98 -8.98
CA THR A 86 28.46 32.77 -9.87
C THR A 86 28.95 32.22 -11.22
N PRO A 87 28.12 31.49 -11.99
CA PRO A 87 26.72 31.09 -11.71
C PRO A 87 26.62 29.91 -10.73
N VAL A 88 25.40 29.62 -10.28
CA VAL A 88 25.06 28.41 -9.49
C VAL A 88 24.14 27.49 -10.26
N PHE A 89 24.16 26.20 -9.92
CA PHE A 89 23.36 25.20 -10.59
C PHE A 89 22.46 24.46 -9.61
N PHE A 90 21.24 24.22 -10.04
CA PHE A 90 20.29 23.37 -9.35
C PHE A 90 20.22 22.03 -10.07
N TYR A 91 20.32 20.95 -9.31
CA TYR A 91 20.14 19.60 -9.83
C TYR A 91 19.08 18.86 -9.04
N GLN A 92 18.12 18.26 -9.76
CA GLN A 92 17.18 17.29 -9.22
C GLN A 92 17.00 16.17 -10.26
N PRO A 93 17.13 14.87 -9.92
CA PRO A 93 17.12 13.78 -10.91
C PRO A 93 15.86 13.69 -11.79
N LEU A 94 14.76 14.34 -11.38
CA LEU A 94 13.50 14.39 -12.14
C LEU A 94 13.36 15.62 -13.03
N ILE A 95 14.10 16.68 -12.74
CA ILE A 95 14.04 17.96 -13.46
C ILE A 95 15.23 18.08 -14.41
N GLY A 96 16.41 17.65 -13.97
CA GLY A 96 17.67 17.85 -14.65
C GLY A 96 18.49 18.97 -14.01
N LEU A 97 19.40 19.53 -14.81
CA LEU A 97 20.31 20.59 -14.40
C LEU A 97 19.79 21.94 -14.89
N LEU A 98 19.66 22.91 -13.99
CA LEU A 98 19.24 24.27 -14.27
C LEU A 98 20.32 25.27 -13.82
N ARG A 99 20.57 26.30 -14.62
CA ARG A 99 21.56 27.36 -14.35
C ARG A 99 20.84 28.59 -13.80
N PHE A 100 21.43 29.20 -12.77
CA PHE A 100 20.99 30.45 -12.18
C PHE A 100 22.18 31.40 -12.01
N GLU A 101 21.95 32.69 -12.14
CA GLU A 101 23.00 33.69 -11.99
C GLU A 101 23.56 33.70 -10.57
N ASN A 102 22.72 33.54 -9.55
CA ASN A 102 23.18 33.51 -8.16
C ASN A 102 22.24 32.71 -7.26
N ARG A 103 22.67 32.52 -6.00
CA ARG A 103 21.91 31.77 -4.99
C ARG A 103 20.55 32.41 -4.69
N SER A 104 20.44 33.73 -4.72
CA SER A 104 19.16 34.43 -4.46
C SER A 104 18.14 34.11 -5.55
N GLN A 105 18.53 34.19 -6.82
CA GLN A 105 17.64 33.85 -7.95
C GLN A 105 17.16 32.40 -7.90
N LEU A 106 18.02 31.46 -7.51
CA LEU A 106 17.61 30.08 -7.28
C LEU A 106 16.58 29.97 -6.15
N LYS A 107 16.81 30.66 -5.02
CA LYS A 107 15.88 30.61 -3.88
C LYS A 107 14.52 31.20 -4.25
N ASP A 108 14.50 32.33 -4.93
CA ASP A 108 13.28 32.98 -5.40
C ASP A 108 12.51 32.06 -6.36
N TYR A 109 13.23 31.43 -7.31
CA TYR A 109 12.65 30.42 -8.19
C TYR A 109 12.03 29.26 -7.42
N LEU A 110 12.73 28.71 -6.42
CA LEU A 110 12.21 27.61 -5.62
C LEU A 110 10.98 28.03 -4.80
N ILE A 111 10.99 29.22 -4.19
CA ILE A 111 9.83 29.74 -3.45
C ILE A 111 8.63 29.91 -4.39
N GLU A 112 8.85 30.47 -5.59
CA GLU A 112 7.81 30.63 -6.60
C GLU A 112 7.25 29.26 -7.04
N GLN A 113 8.12 28.30 -7.37
CA GLN A 113 7.71 26.96 -7.76
C GLN A 113 6.92 26.26 -6.64
N LEU A 114 7.40 26.36 -5.40
CA LEU A 114 6.73 25.78 -4.22
C LEU A 114 5.39 26.46 -3.90
N GLY A 115 5.26 27.76 -4.16
CA GLY A 115 4.03 28.53 -3.97
C GLY A 115 3.00 28.37 -5.11
N SER A 116 3.44 28.03 -6.32
CA SER A 116 2.57 27.90 -7.50
C SER A 116 1.63 26.68 -7.48
N GLY A 117 1.79 25.78 -6.51
CA GLY A 117 1.09 24.49 -6.46
C GLY A 117 1.57 23.47 -7.50
N ARG A 118 2.50 23.86 -8.40
CA ARG A 118 3.12 23.00 -9.43
C ARG A 118 4.42 22.35 -8.94
N CYS A 119 4.47 21.99 -7.68
CA CYS A 119 5.67 21.50 -6.99
C CYS A 119 5.98 20.02 -7.29
N GLY A 120 5.35 19.43 -8.31
CA GLY A 120 5.24 17.98 -8.51
C GLY A 120 6.58 17.23 -8.39
N PRO A 121 7.62 17.62 -9.14
CA PRO A 121 8.93 17.00 -9.05
C PRO A 121 9.75 17.38 -7.80
N LEU A 122 9.61 18.62 -7.29
CA LEU A 122 10.36 19.11 -6.13
C LEU A 122 9.92 18.44 -4.82
N LEU A 123 8.62 18.17 -4.71
CA LEU A 123 8.02 17.54 -3.54
C LEU A 123 7.76 16.05 -3.78
N HIS A 124 8.28 15.44 -4.86
CA HIS A 124 7.95 14.06 -5.22
C HIS A 124 8.14 13.06 -4.08
N TYR A 125 9.18 13.26 -3.26
CA TYR A 125 9.52 12.42 -2.13
C TYR A 125 9.09 13.02 -0.76
N ALA A 126 8.29 14.09 -0.76
CA ALA A 126 7.79 14.70 0.46
C ALA A 126 6.52 13.97 0.93
N SER A 127 6.42 13.78 2.25
CA SER A 127 5.22 13.29 2.92
C SER A 127 4.04 14.24 2.70
N GLN A 128 2.84 13.75 3.00
CA GLN A 128 1.66 14.58 2.90
C GLN A 128 1.72 15.82 3.81
N HIS A 129 2.18 15.64 5.05
CA HIS A 129 2.28 16.73 6.01
C HIS A 129 3.22 17.82 5.50
N GLU A 130 4.41 17.45 5.02
CA GLU A 130 5.38 18.39 4.43
C GLU A 130 4.79 19.15 3.23
N ARG A 131 4.04 18.47 2.35
CA ARG A 131 3.38 19.11 1.21
C ARG A 131 2.29 20.11 1.65
N GLN A 132 1.51 19.77 2.66
CA GLN A 132 0.50 20.67 3.23
C GLN A 132 1.15 21.89 3.87
N THR A 133 2.23 21.67 4.62
CA THR A 133 3.04 22.75 5.18
C THR A 133 3.58 23.67 4.08
N VAL A 134 4.13 23.13 2.99
CA VAL A 134 4.55 23.94 1.83
C VAL A 134 3.38 24.70 1.21
N ALA A 135 2.22 24.05 1.05
CA ALA A 135 1.04 24.67 0.46
C ALA A 135 0.48 25.84 1.29
N ARG A 136 0.74 25.88 2.60
CA ARG A 136 0.42 27.01 3.49
C ARG A 136 1.37 28.20 3.33
N GLY A 137 2.50 28.00 2.64
CA GLY A 137 3.46 29.03 2.30
C GLY A 137 4.89 28.65 2.70
N VAL A 138 5.84 29.04 1.86
CA VAL A 138 7.28 28.93 2.10
C VAL A 138 7.83 30.34 2.27
N GLU A 139 8.51 30.58 3.38
CA GLU A 139 9.14 31.88 3.68
C GLU A 139 10.52 31.98 3.04
N THR A 140 11.33 30.93 3.18
CA THR A 140 12.70 30.93 2.68
C THR A 140 13.21 29.53 2.38
N VAL A 141 14.35 29.45 1.68
CA VAL A 141 15.06 28.21 1.41
C VAL A 141 16.42 28.24 2.09
N GLN A 142 16.65 27.25 2.94
CA GLN A 142 17.91 27.00 3.61
C GLN A 142 18.79 26.06 2.78
N VAL A 143 20.09 26.26 2.91
CA VAL A 143 21.13 25.54 2.20
C VAL A 143 22.06 24.95 3.25
N THR A 144 22.30 23.65 3.20
CA THR A 144 23.19 22.94 4.14
C THR A 144 24.22 22.17 3.36
N LEU A 145 25.50 22.22 3.75
CA LEU A 145 26.55 21.49 3.06
C LEU A 145 26.23 19.99 3.08
N LEU A 146 26.37 19.33 1.92
CA LEU A 146 26.23 17.89 1.85
C LEU A 146 27.58 17.24 2.16
N ASP A 147 27.64 16.53 3.27
CA ASP A 147 28.82 15.76 3.67
C ASP A 147 28.82 14.39 2.99
N GLY A 148 29.91 14.06 2.30
CA GLY A 148 30.16 12.76 1.69
C GLY A 148 29.67 12.58 0.24
N PRO A 149 29.79 11.35 -0.29
CA PRO A 149 29.54 11.08 -1.71
C PRO A 149 28.10 11.38 -2.12
N VAL A 150 27.95 12.30 -3.09
CA VAL A 150 26.66 12.91 -3.49
C VAL A 150 25.59 11.88 -3.81
N PHE A 151 25.89 10.93 -4.69
CA PHE A 151 24.90 9.95 -5.17
C PHE A 151 24.55 8.90 -4.12
N ILE A 152 25.47 8.61 -3.19
CA ILE A 152 25.16 7.75 -2.03
C ILE A 152 24.20 8.50 -1.11
N ALA A 153 24.49 9.76 -0.78
CA ALA A 153 23.61 10.56 0.05
C ALA A 153 22.21 10.74 -0.57
N GLN A 154 22.12 10.99 -1.88
CA GLN A 154 20.83 11.06 -2.58
C GLN A 154 20.07 9.72 -2.52
N MET A 155 20.73 8.60 -2.78
CA MET A 155 20.12 7.28 -2.67
C MET A 155 19.57 7.02 -1.26
N LEU A 156 20.36 7.31 -0.23
CA LEU A 156 19.98 7.15 1.20
C LEU A 156 18.89 8.15 1.64
N ALA A 157 18.73 9.27 0.95
CA ALA A 157 17.64 10.21 1.19
C ALA A 157 16.34 9.81 0.47
N ILE A 158 16.43 9.25 -0.74
CA ILE A 158 15.27 8.84 -1.55
C ILE A 158 14.66 7.54 -1.02
N ALA A 159 15.47 6.52 -0.74
CA ALA A 159 14.97 5.18 -0.43
C ALA A 159 13.98 5.15 0.76
N PRO A 160 14.23 5.80 1.91
CA PRO A 160 13.28 5.82 3.01
C PRO A 160 11.97 6.50 2.66
N ARG A 161 12.00 7.55 1.83
CA ARG A 161 10.79 8.28 1.41
C ARG A 161 9.90 7.43 0.52
N LEU A 162 10.49 6.61 -0.35
CA LEU A 162 9.76 5.64 -1.16
C LEU A 162 9.12 4.54 -0.31
N ALA A 163 9.87 4.00 0.65
CA ALA A 163 9.35 3.01 1.61
C ALA A 163 8.20 3.59 2.46
N LEU A 164 8.34 4.83 2.95
CA LEU A 164 7.29 5.52 3.70
C LEU A 164 6.02 5.70 2.86
N ALA A 165 6.12 6.09 1.59
CA ALA A 165 4.96 6.20 0.71
C ALA A 165 4.24 4.85 0.50
N LEU A 166 4.97 3.75 0.38
CA LEU A 166 4.38 2.40 0.32
C LEU A 166 3.68 2.03 1.64
N ASN A 167 4.26 2.38 2.79
CA ASN A 167 3.65 2.16 4.10
C ASN A 167 2.38 3.01 4.29
N GLU A 168 2.38 4.26 3.83
CA GLU A 168 1.20 5.14 3.84
C GLU A 168 0.08 4.52 3.00
N LEU A 169 0.39 3.98 1.83
CA LEU A 169 -0.58 3.26 0.99
C LEU A 169 -1.13 2.02 1.68
N GLY A 170 -0.25 1.21 2.27
CA GLY A 170 -0.67 0.05 3.06
C GLY A 170 -1.60 0.47 4.19
N THR A 171 -1.19 1.43 5.02
CA THR A 171 -1.96 1.94 6.16
C THR A 171 -3.33 2.47 5.73
N LEU A 172 -3.38 3.24 4.63
CA LEU A 172 -4.62 3.77 4.08
C LEU A 172 -5.60 2.66 3.70
N LEU A 173 -5.10 1.60 3.05
CA LEU A 173 -5.92 0.47 2.65
C LEU A 173 -6.37 -0.38 3.85
N HIS A 174 -5.53 -0.53 4.87
CA HIS A 174 -5.86 -1.27 6.10
C HIS A 174 -6.82 -0.53 7.03
N ASN A 175 -6.80 0.81 7.03
CA ASN A 175 -7.69 1.64 7.85
C ASN A 175 -9.13 1.72 7.32
N GLN A 176 -9.44 1.04 6.21
CA GLN A 176 -10.82 0.85 5.79
C GLN A 176 -11.60 0.13 6.90
N PRO A 177 -12.90 0.44 7.07
CA PRO A 177 -13.71 -0.25 8.08
C PRO A 177 -13.68 -1.77 7.82
N ALA A 178 -13.37 -2.54 8.86
CA ALA A 178 -13.32 -4.00 8.74
C ALA A 178 -14.70 -4.53 8.34
N ALA A 179 -14.73 -5.53 7.47
CA ALA A 179 -15.97 -6.14 6.99
C ALA A 179 -16.88 -6.60 8.14
N ASP A 180 -16.28 -7.14 9.22
CA ASP A 180 -16.96 -7.54 10.46
C ASP A 180 -17.72 -6.37 11.09
N SER A 181 -17.01 -5.27 11.37
CA SER A 181 -17.59 -4.08 12.00
C SER A 181 -18.70 -3.45 11.16
N LEU A 182 -18.53 -3.42 9.82
CA LEU A 182 -19.55 -2.90 8.91
C LEU A 182 -20.79 -3.79 8.88
N TRP A 183 -20.59 -5.10 8.89
CA TRP A 183 -21.67 -6.07 8.81
C TRP A 183 -22.48 -6.12 10.11
N GLU A 184 -21.82 -6.09 11.28
CA GLU A 184 -22.49 -6.00 12.58
C GLU A 184 -23.32 -4.72 12.70
N ALA A 185 -22.75 -3.58 12.35
CA ALA A 185 -23.45 -2.29 12.37
C ALA A 185 -24.62 -2.25 11.37
N ALA A 186 -24.45 -2.86 10.19
CA ALA A 186 -25.51 -3.01 9.19
C ALA A 186 -26.69 -3.85 9.71
N LEU A 187 -26.41 -4.96 10.39
CA LEU A 187 -27.43 -5.83 10.98
C LEU A 187 -28.17 -5.13 12.13
N ALA A 188 -27.47 -4.38 12.98
CA ALA A 188 -28.06 -3.62 14.07
C ALA A 188 -29.03 -2.52 13.59
N ASN A 189 -28.72 -1.88 12.45
CA ASN A 189 -29.52 -0.80 11.87
C ASN A 189 -30.70 -1.26 11.00
N THR A 190 -30.91 -2.57 10.85
CA THR A 190 -31.97 -3.12 10.01
C THR A 190 -33.16 -3.60 10.86
N PRO A 191 -34.41 -3.20 10.56
CA PRO A 191 -35.57 -3.59 11.36
C PRO A 191 -35.78 -5.11 11.39
N ALA A 192 -36.06 -5.65 12.57
CA ALA A 192 -36.18 -7.08 12.83
C ALA A 192 -37.25 -7.78 11.95
N THR A 193 -38.28 -7.04 11.54
CA THR A 193 -39.42 -7.51 10.73
C THR A 193 -39.20 -7.53 9.22
N ALA A 194 -38.05 -7.04 8.73
CA ALA A 194 -37.76 -7.03 7.30
C ALA A 194 -37.51 -8.45 6.73
N THR A 195 -37.90 -8.66 5.47
CA THR A 195 -37.59 -9.91 4.75
C THR A 195 -36.09 -10.08 4.58
N LEU A 196 -35.61 -11.32 4.46
CA LEU A 196 -34.17 -11.62 4.34
C LEU A 196 -33.50 -10.88 3.18
N THR A 197 -34.18 -10.77 2.04
CA THR A 197 -33.72 -9.99 0.88
C THR A 197 -33.62 -8.50 1.20
N HIS A 198 -34.62 -7.94 1.90
CA HIS A 198 -34.59 -6.53 2.32
C HIS A 198 -33.48 -6.28 3.34
N LYS A 199 -33.23 -7.22 4.26
CA LYS A 199 -32.14 -7.13 5.25
C LYS A 199 -30.76 -7.14 4.60
N ARG A 200 -30.56 -7.99 3.58
CA ARG A 200 -29.31 -8.04 2.81
C ARG A 200 -29.08 -6.75 2.03
N LEU A 201 -30.11 -6.24 1.36
CA LEU A 201 -30.01 -5.00 0.58
C LEU A 201 -29.80 -3.77 1.47
N SER A 202 -30.45 -3.69 2.64
CA SER A 202 -30.22 -2.60 3.60
C SER A 202 -28.81 -2.67 4.17
N ALA A 203 -28.33 -3.87 4.51
CA ALA A 203 -26.98 -4.06 5.00
C ALA A 203 -25.92 -3.68 3.96
N ALA A 204 -26.14 -4.05 2.70
CA ALA A 204 -25.29 -3.67 1.58
C ALA A 204 -25.20 -2.15 1.38
N ARG A 205 -26.36 -1.49 1.39
CA ARG A 205 -26.44 -0.01 1.28
C ARG A 205 -25.75 0.66 2.46
N TYR A 206 -25.91 0.12 3.66
CA TYR A 206 -25.22 0.62 4.85
C TYR A 206 -23.70 0.48 4.71
N CYS A 207 -23.20 -0.70 4.34
CA CYS A 207 -21.77 -0.94 4.11
C CYS A 207 -21.20 -0.02 3.02
N SER A 208 -21.90 0.09 1.89
CA SER A 208 -21.57 1.00 0.77
C SER A 208 -21.52 2.47 1.24
N GLN A 209 -22.49 2.88 2.08
CA GLN A 209 -22.53 4.24 2.65
C GLN A 209 -21.39 4.50 3.64
N GLN A 210 -21.08 3.57 4.55
CA GLN A 210 -19.97 3.71 5.49
C GLN A 210 -18.62 3.77 4.78
N LEU A 211 -18.43 2.92 3.76
CA LEU A 211 -17.24 2.95 2.92
C LEU A 211 -17.13 4.29 2.16
N ARG A 212 -18.25 4.78 1.63
CA ARG A 212 -18.31 6.11 1.00
C ARG A 212 -17.98 7.22 1.98
N GLN A 213 -18.47 7.12 3.22
CA GLN A 213 -18.13 8.08 4.27
C GLN A 213 -16.62 8.05 4.51
N TYR A 214 -16.03 6.89 4.80
CA TYR A 214 -14.59 6.74 4.99
C TYR A 214 -13.77 7.43 3.89
N TRP A 215 -14.05 7.13 2.62
CA TRP A 215 -13.27 7.68 1.50
C TRP A 215 -13.41 9.19 1.31
N ASN A 216 -14.51 9.79 1.78
CA ASN A 216 -14.85 11.20 1.53
C ASN A 216 -14.84 12.08 2.78
N THR A 217 -14.79 11.51 3.99
CA THR A 217 -14.69 12.28 5.22
C THR A 217 -13.25 12.71 5.45
N THR A 218 -13.02 14.01 5.53
CA THR A 218 -11.77 14.57 6.05
C THR A 218 -11.69 14.23 7.54
N GLY A 219 -10.64 13.53 7.95
CA GLY A 219 -10.33 13.33 9.37
C GLY A 219 -9.82 14.62 10.02
N SER A 220 -8.98 14.49 11.05
CA SER A 220 -8.26 15.63 11.67
C SER A 220 -7.24 16.31 10.74
N GLY A 221 -7.19 15.96 9.46
CA GLY A 221 -6.30 16.52 8.45
C GLY A 221 -7.05 17.04 7.22
N ASP A 222 -6.42 17.96 6.49
CA ASP A 222 -7.02 18.73 5.38
C ASP A 222 -7.32 17.91 4.10
N SER A 223 -7.18 16.58 4.10
CA SER A 223 -7.42 15.73 2.91
C SER A 223 -8.31 14.53 3.21
N THR A 224 -9.10 14.11 2.24
CA THR A 224 -9.85 12.84 2.33
C THR A 224 -8.96 11.63 2.02
N PRO A 225 -9.26 10.43 2.56
CA PRO A 225 -8.56 9.20 2.19
C PRO A 225 -8.53 8.95 0.68
N ALA A 226 -9.57 9.33 -0.07
CA ALA A 226 -9.57 9.22 -1.53
C ALA A 226 -8.51 10.11 -2.19
N GLN A 227 -8.32 11.35 -1.70
CA GLN A 227 -7.26 12.24 -2.19
C GLN A 227 -5.87 11.71 -1.85
N GLN A 228 -5.71 11.13 -0.65
CA GLN A 228 -4.46 10.48 -0.24
C GLN A 228 -4.14 9.29 -1.17
N LEU A 229 -5.14 8.47 -1.48
CA LEU A 229 -5.00 7.35 -2.40
C LEU A 229 -4.58 7.84 -3.79
N THR A 230 -5.24 8.87 -4.35
CA THR A 230 -4.83 9.40 -5.66
C THR A 230 -3.42 9.91 -5.66
N ARG A 231 -2.99 10.63 -4.62
CA ARG A 231 -1.61 11.11 -4.50
C ARG A 231 -0.63 9.94 -4.54
N LEU A 232 -0.85 8.92 -3.72
CA LEU A 232 0.02 7.75 -3.65
C LEU A 232 0.06 6.98 -4.98
N MET A 233 -1.08 6.88 -5.67
CA MET A 233 -1.14 6.30 -7.01
C MET A 233 -0.39 7.15 -8.04
N ARG A 234 -0.43 8.49 -7.93
CA ARG A 234 0.30 9.43 -8.80
C ARG A 234 1.80 9.25 -8.60
N GLU A 235 2.26 9.15 -7.36
CA GLU A 235 3.65 8.90 -7.01
C GLU A 235 4.12 7.54 -7.54
N ARG A 236 3.32 6.48 -7.33
CA ARG A 236 3.61 5.13 -7.82
C ARG A 236 3.69 5.07 -9.35
N LEU A 237 2.73 5.69 -10.05
CA LEU A 237 2.77 5.74 -11.51
C LEU A 237 4.01 6.51 -12.00
N ARG A 238 4.39 7.61 -11.34
CA ARG A 238 5.63 8.33 -11.68
C ARG A 238 6.85 7.43 -11.53
N GLN A 239 6.98 6.71 -10.41
CA GLN A 239 8.09 5.80 -10.15
C GLN A 239 8.20 4.75 -11.26
N VAL A 240 7.07 4.13 -11.63
CA VAL A 240 7.03 3.11 -12.69
C VAL A 240 7.43 3.70 -14.04
N ILE A 241 6.97 4.91 -14.40
CA ILE A 241 7.39 5.59 -15.63
C ILE A 241 8.90 5.82 -15.65
N ILE A 242 9.46 6.31 -14.54
CA ILE A 242 10.91 6.56 -14.42
C ILE A 242 11.70 5.26 -14.50
N GLN A 243 11.24 4.21 -13.82
CA GLN A 243 11.89 2.90 -13.83
C GLN A 243 11.89 2.28 -15.23
N GLN A 244 10.80 2.40 -15.97
CA GLN A 244 10.73 1.87 -17.33
C GLN A 244 11.57 2.67 -18.33
N ALA A 245 11.61 3.99 -18.19
CA ALA A 245 12.54 4.81 -18.96
C ALA A 245 14.00 4.43 -18.67
N TRP A 246 14.34 4.20 -17.39
CA TRP A 246 15.65 3.72 -16.97
C TRP A 246 16.00 2.35 -17.57
N ALA A 247 15.05 1.42 -17.56
CA ALA A 247 15.21 0.10 -18.17
C ALA A 247 15.22 0.12 -19.71
N ALA A 248 15.17 1.31 -20.34
CA ALA A 248 15.04 1.52 -21.79
C ALA A 248 13.77 0.89 -22.41
N ALA A 249 12.75 0.62 -21.59
CA ALA A 249 11.45 0.13 -22.04
C ALA A 249 10.55 1.26 -22.60
N LEU A 250 10.85 2.53 -22.26
CA LEU A 250 10.19 3.71 -22.80
C LEU A 250 11.22 4.60 -23.52
N SER A 251 10.84 5.14 -24.68
CA SER A 251 11.62 6.22 -25.32
C SER A 251 11.50 7.54 -24.55
N ALA A 252 12.47 8.43 -24.72
CA ALA A 252 12.45 9.75 -24.07
C ALA A 252 11.19 10.59 -24.39
N ALA A 253 10.69 10.48 -25.63
CA ALA A 253 9.45 11.15 -26.04
C ALA A 253 8.22 10.60 -25.30
N GLN A 254 8.12 9.27 -25.19
CA GLN A 254 7.02 8.62 -24.47
C GLN A 254 7.06 8.91 -22.97
N GLN A 255 8.26 8.88 -22.37
CA GLN A 255 8.44 9.28 -20.97
C GLN A 255 7.96 10.72 -20.75
N ALA A 256 8.36 11.65 -21.61
CA ALA A 256 7.96 13.06 -21.52
C ALA A 256 6.43 13.22 -21.64
N GLN A 257 5.80 12.54 -22.60
CA GLN A 257 4.34 12.55 -22.77
C GLN A 257 3.60 12.01 -21.54
N LEU A 258 4.05 10.88 -20.98
CA LEU A 258 3.45 10.26 -19.80
C LEU A 258 3.60 11.14 -18.56
N LEU A 259 4.77 11.74 -18.34
CA LEU A 259 5.00 12.66 -17.22
C LEU A 259 4.21 13.96 -17.40
N ALA A 260 4.13 14.51 -18.62
CA ALA A 260 3.32 15.71 -18.90
C ALA A 260 1.84 15.48 -18.63
N TRP A 261 1.30 14.30 -18.98
CA TRP A 261 -0.06 13.90 -18.61
C TRP A 261 -0.23 13.78 -17.09
N LEU A 262 0.72 13.14 -16.41
CA LEU A 262 0.67 12.93 -14.95
C LEU A 262 0.78 14.23 -14.14
N ASP A 263 1.54 15.20 -14.66
CA ASP A 263 1.72 16.55 -14.12
C ASP A 263 0.61 17.51 -14.55
N GLU A 264 -0.41 17.02 -15.26
CA GLU A 264 -1.58 17.80 -15.71
C GLU A 264 -1.17 19.04 -16.51
N GLN A 265 -0.10 18.92 -17.32
CA GLN A 265 0.39 20.01 -18.14
C GLN A 265 -0.60 20.33 -19.27
N ALA A 266 -0.82 21.63 -19.51
CA ALA A 266 -1.70 22.08 -20.59
C ALA A 266 -1.18 21.57 -21.95
N GLY A 267 -2.03 20.89 -22.70
CA GLY A 267 -1.69 20.36 -24.02
C GLY A 267 -1.14 18.93 -24.04
N ALA A 268 -1.24 18.17 -22.94
CA ALA A 268 -0.89 16.75 -22.94
C ALA A 268 -1.66 15.98 -24.04
N GLU A 269 -0.91 15.29 -24.91
CA GLU A 269 -1.46 14.52 -26.06
C GLU A 269 -2.17 13.22 -25.63
N LEU A 270 -1.85 12.73 -24.43
CA LEU A 270 -2.44 11.52 -23.89
C LEU A 270 -3.73 11.83 -23.14
N HIS A 271 -4.69 10.92 -23.31
CA HIS A 271 -5.93 10.90 -22.56
C HIS A 271 -6.08 9.58 -21.83
N ALA A 272 -6.83 9.64 -20.74
CA ALA A 272 -7.19 8.49 -19.95
C ALA A 272 -8.48 7.84 -20.49
N TRP A 273 -8.48 6.52 -20.54
CA TRP A 273 -9.53 5.69 -21.08
C TRP A 273 -9.83 4.54 -20.11
N HIS A 274 -11.11 4.20 -20.02
CA HIS A 274 -11.57 2.93 -19.47
C HIS A 274 -11.51 1.86 -20.52
N LEU A 275 -11.23 0.66 -20.05
CA LEU A 275 -11.24 -0.53 -20.89
C LEU A 275 -12.49 -1.34 -20.59
N THR A 276 -13.36 -1.44 -21.57
CA THR A 276 -14.51 -2.34 -21.57
C THR A 276 -14.20 -3.50 -22.51
N VAL A 277 -14.27 -4.73 -22.02
CA VAL A 277 -14.13 -5.93 -22.85
C VAL A 277 -15.51 -6.44 -23.21
N THR A 278 -15.69 -6.77 -24.49
CA THR A 278 -16.93 -7.37 -24.99
C THR A 278 -16.67 -8.83 -25.32
N THR A 279 -17.66 -9.66 -25.04
CA THR A 279 -17.58 -11.12 -25.22
C THR A 279 -18.23 -11.52 -26.55
N LEU A 280 -17.98 -12.76 -26.98
CA LEU A 280 -18.68 -13.34 -28.13
C LEU A 280 -20.20 -13.39 -27.94
N ASP A 281 -20.66 -13.50 -26.69
CA ASP A 281 -22.08 -13.55 -26.32
C ASP A 281 -22.72 -12.15 -26.26
N GLY A 282 -21.94 -11.08 -26.52
CA GLY A 282 -22.40 -9.69 -26.55
C GLY A 282 -22.33 -8.96 -25.20
N ASP A 283 -21.91 -9.63 -24.14
CA ASP A 283 -21.78 -9.04 -22.81
C ASP A 283 -20.58 -8.09 -22.76
N SER A 284 -20.77 -6.91 -22.15
CA SER A 284 -19.71 -5.92 -21.98
C SER A 284 -19.36 -5.74 -20.51
N GLN A 285 -18.08 -5.83 -20.18
CA GLN A 285 -17.57 -5.75 -18.80
C GLN A 285 -16.43 -4.75 -18.71
N MET A 286 -16.51 -3.84 -17.74
CA MET A 286 -15.48 -2.82 -17.49
C MET A 286 -14.36 -3.39 -16.61
N LEU A 287 -13.10 -3.13 -16.97
CA LEU A 287 -11.91 -3.52 -16.22
C LEU A 287 -11.45 -2.36 -15.31
N GLU A 288 -12.09 -2.24 -14.16
CA GLU A 288 -11.98 -1.10 -13.22
C GLU A 288 -10.55 -0.89 -12.67
N GLY A 289 -9.80 -1.97 -12.49
CA GLY A 289 -8.41 -1.93 -12.01
C GLY A 289 -7.37 -1.52 -13.07
N LEU A 290 -7.79 -1.24 -14.31
CA LEU A 290 -6.89 -0.94 -15.43
C LEU A 290 -7.16 0.45 -16.02
N LEU A 291 -6.15 1.31 -15.93
CA LEU A 291 -6.12 2.60 -16.61
C LEU A 291 -5.46 2.45 -17.97
N VAL A 292 -6.05 2.97 -19.04
CA VAL A 292 -5.39 3.03 -20.36
C VAL A 292 -5.10 4.47 -20.74
N LEU A 293 -3.86 4.76 -21.11
CA LEU A 293 -3.44 6.05 -21.65
C LEU A 293 -3.16 5.90 -23.15
N ALA A 294 -3.80 6.74 -23.95
CA ALA A 294 -3.63 6.75 -25.41
C ALA A 294 -3.92 8.14 -25.98
N SER A 295 -3.49 8.39 -27.22
CA SER A 295 -3.89 9.60 -27.96
C SER A 295 -5.41 9.69 -28.15
N VAL A 296 -5.91 10.87 -28.54
CA VAL A 296 -7.35 11.12 -28.77
C VAL A 296 -8.01 10.06 -29.65
N ASP A 297 -7.32 9.65 -30.72
CA ASP A 297 -7.86 8.70 -31.70
C ASP A 297 -7.48 7.24 -31.38
N ALA A 298 -6.70 7.00 -30.32
CA ALA A 298 -6.13 5.70 -29.96
C ALA A 298 -5.41 4.98 -31.12
N SER A 299 -4.85 5.75 -32.06
CA SER A 299 -4.18 5.27 -33.28
C SER A 299 -2.71 4.91 -33.07
N GLY A 300 -2.12 5.34 -31.95
CA GLY A 300 -0.72 5.13 -31.59
C GLY A 300 -0.50 4.04 -30.53
N PRO A 301 0.66 4.05 -29.85
CA PRO A 301 0.91 3.15 -28.73
C PRO A 301 -0.05 3.45 -27.57
N LEU A 302 -0.47 2.40 -26.89
CA LEU A 302 -1.31 2.49 -25.69
C LEU A 302 -0.49 2.06 -24.48
N PHE A 303 -0.71 2.74 -23.36
CA PHE A 303 -0.07 2.39 -22.10
C PHE A 303 -1.15 1.95 -21.12
N SER A 304 -1.13 0.67 -20.73
CA SER A 304 -2.01 0.18 -19.67
C SER A 304 -1.29 0.24 -18.34
N TYR A 305 -1.88 0.91 -17.36
CA TYR A 305 -1.40 0.95 -15.99
C TYR A 305 -2.34 0.20 -15.07
N CYS A 306 -1.76 -0.63 -14.22
CA CYS A 306 -2.40 -1.16 -13.04
C CYS A 306 -1.40 -1.11 -11.89
N ALA A 307 -1.82 -0.69 -10.71
CA ALA A 307 -0.92 -0.53 -9.58
C ALA A 307 -0.24 -1.86 -9.18
N ALA A 308 -0.91 -3.01 -9.35
CA ALA A 308 -0.33 -4.33 -9.13
C ALA A 308 0.66 -4.80 -10.22
N ARG A 309 0.51 -4.37 -11.47
CA ARG A 309 1.33 -4.86 -12.60
C ARG A 309 2.27 -3.81 -13.19
N GLY A 310 2.23 -2.59 -12.66
CA GLY A 310 2.94 -1.45 -13.23
C GLY A 310 2.34 -1.00 -14.56
N LEU A 311 3.19 -0.42 -15.39
CA LEU A 311 2.85 0.12 -16.70
C LEU A 311 3.21 -0.91 -17.78
N GLN A 312 2.41 -1.03 -18.83
CA GLN A 312 2.73 -1.88 -19.97
C GLN A 312 2.44 -1.11 -21.25
N GLN A 313 3.40 -1.15 -22.17
CA GLN A 313 3.24 -0.56 -23.50
C GLN A 313 2.69 -1.61 -24.47
N HIS A 314 1.69 -1.19 -25.24
CA HIS A 314 1.09 -1.96 -26.32
C HIS A 314 1.26 -1.18 -27.62
N ALA A 315 1.74 -1.85 -28.68
CA ALA A 315 2.01 -1.18 -29.95
C ALA A 315 0.74 -0.63 -30.63
N SER A 316 -0.43 -1.20 -30.33
CA SER A 316 -1.71 -0.77 -30.89
C SER A 316 -2.88 -1.32 -30.07
N ARG A 317 -4.09 -0.85 -30.37
CA ARG A 317 -5.34 -1.37 -29.78
C ARG A 317 -5.48 -2.87 -30.03
N ARG A 318 -5.04 -3.36 -31.18
CA ARG A 318 -5.06 -4.80 -31.52
C ARG A 318 -4.08 -5.59 -30.66
N ALA A 319 -2.91 -5.03 -30.36
CA ALA A 319 -1.93 -5.67 -29.47
C ALA A 319 -2.49 -5.80 -28.04
N LEU A 320 -3.14 -4.74 -27.53
CA LEU A 320 -3.83 -4.79 -26.25
C LEU A 320 -4.93 -5.87 -26.24
N LEU A 321 -5.74 -5.96 -27.30
CA LEU A 321 -6.76 -7.02 -27.43
C LEU A 321 -6.14 -8.41 -27.38
N SER A 322 -5.04 -8.65 -28.12
CA SER A 322 -4.36 -9.94 -28.11
C SER A 322 -3.79 -10.29 -26.73
N ALA A 323 -3.24 -9.31 -26.01
CA ALA A 323 -2.71 -9.51 -24.67
C ALA A 323 -3.81 -9.86 -23.66
N LEU A 324 -5.02 -9.30 -23.80
CA LEU A 324 -6.16 -9.61 -22.94
C LEU A 324 -6.80 -10.96 -23.29
N ALA A 325 -6.85 -11.29 -24.58
CA ALA A 325 -7.43 -12.54 -25.08
C ALA A 325 -6.54 -13.76 -24.79
N ASP A 326 -5.22 -13.59 -24.67
CA ASP A 326 -4.26 -14.65 -24.33
C ASP A 326 -4.61 -15.32 -22.97
N PRO A 327 -4.89 -16.63 -22.94
CA PRO A 327 -5.22 -17.37 -21.72
C PRO A 327 -4.18 -17.24 -20.60
N LEU A 328 -2.89 -17.19 -20.93
CA LEU A 328 -1.82 -17.11 -19.93
C LEU A 328 -1.74 -15.72 -19.29
N GLN A 329 -1.99 -14.68 -20.09
CA GLN A 329 -2.08 -13.31 -19.59
C GLN A 329 -3.41 -13.03 -18.90
N ARG A 330 -4.45 -13.80 -19.25
CA ARG A 330 -5.80 -13.69 -18.66
C ARG A 330 -5.81 -13.93 -17.18
N GLU A 331 -5.27 -15.05 -16.71
CA GLU A 331 -5.16 -15.32 -15.28
C GLU A 331 -4.39 -14.20 -14.54
N ARG A 332 -3.43 -13.56 -15.23
CA ARG A 332 -2.63 -12.47 -14.66
C ARG A 332 -3.36 -11.12 -14.57
N TRP A 333 -4.32 -10.82 -15.46
CA TRP A 333 -5.09 -9.57 -15.36
C TRP A 333 -6.45 -9.76 -14.66
N LEU A 334 -6.95 -11.00 -14.56
CA LEU A 334 -8.17 -11.30 -13.80
C LEU A 334 -8.04 -10.95 -12.32
N THR A 335 -6.84 -11.06 -11.75
CA THR A 335 -6.55 -10.60 -10.38
C THR A 335 -6.83 -9.11 -10.17
N LEU A 336 -6.87 -8.33 -11.26
CA LEU A 336 -7.13 -6.89 -11.25
C LEU A 336 -8.62 -6.56 -11.31
N VAL A 337 -9.47 -7.57 -11.44
CA VAL A 337 -10.92 -7.43 -11.45
C VAL A 337 -11.49 -7.95 -10.15
N SER A 338 -12.62 -7.41 -9.74
CA SER A 338 -13.29 -7.86 -8.52
C SER A 338 -13.58 -9.36 -8.53
N PRO A 339 -13.37 -10.05 -7.40
CA PRO A 339 -13.52 -11.51 -7.30
C PRO A 339 -14.86 -12.04 -7.84
N SER A 340 -15.96 -11.29 -7.67
CA SER A 340 -17.27 -11.68 -8.19
C SER A 340 -17.34 -11.78 -9.70
N ARG A 341 -16.55 -10.97 -10.42
CA ARG A 341 -16.55 -10.94 -11.89
C ARG A 341 -15.46 -11.84 -12.46
N GLN A 342 -14.49 -12.29 -11.65
CA GLN A 342 -13.42 -13.17 -12.10
C GLN A 342 -13.93 -14.50 -12.66
N ALA A 343 -14.88 -15.15 -11.98
CA ALA A 343 -15.42 -16.45 -12.43
C ALA A 343 -16.09 -16.33 -13.81
N HIS A 344 -16.84 -15.24 -14.02
CA HIS A 344 -17.46 -14.92 -15.30
C HIS A 344 -16.39 -14.57 -16.35
N LEU A 345 -15.46 -13.65 -16.07
CA LEU A 345 -14.41 -13.27 -17.02
C LEU A 345 -13.43 -14.39 -17.37
N ARG A 346 -13.24 -15.39 -16.48
CA ARG A 346 -12.49 -16.62 -16.79
C ARG A 346 -13.13 -17.41 -17.91
N SER A 347 -14.46 -17.57 -17.88
CA SER A 347 -15.19 -18.37 -18.89
C SER A 347 -15.37 -17.63 -20.22
N LEU A 348 -15.26 -16.30 -20.22
CA LEU A 348 -15.53 -15.47 -21.39
C LEU A 348 -14.41 -15.50 -22.45
N ARG A 349 -14.79 -15.62 -23.72
CA ARG A 349 -13.90 -15.37 -24.87
C ARG A 349 -14.04 -13.92 -25.31
N ILE A 350 -13.02 -13.12 -25.04
CA ILE A 350 -12.96 -11.69 -25.42
C ILE A 350 -12.76 -11.61 -26.93
N ASN A 351 -13.70 -10.97 -27.64
CA ASN A 351 -13.64 -10.77 -29.10
C ASN A 351 -13.40 -9.31 -29.48
N ALA A 352 -13.77 -8.37 -28.61
CA ALA A 352 -13.63 -6.95 -28.84
C ALA A 352 -13.27 -6.24 -27.53
N LEU A 353 -12.65 -5.09 -27.69
CA LEU A 353 -12.46 -4.14 -26.61
C LEU A 353 -13.01 -2.80 -27.05
N ARG A 354 -13.49 -2.01 -26.10
CA ARG A 354 -13.95 -0.65 -26.26
C ARG A 354 -13.20 0.23 -25.27
N LEU A 355 -12.68 1.35 -25.77
CA LEU A 355 -12.03 2.37 -24.96
C LEU A 355 -13.03 3.50 -24.75
N ASP A 356 -13.44 3.73 -23.51
CA ASP A 356 -14.38 4.78 -23.14
C ASP A 356 -13.61 5.92 -22.47
N ARG A 357 -13.58 7.09 -23.11
CA ARG A 357 -12.78 8.23 -22.65
C ARG A 357 -13.27 8.72 -21.29
N LEU A 358 -12.32 8.98 -20.38
CA LEU A 358 -12.60 9.66 -19.12
C LEU A 358 -12.99 11.13 -19.37
N THR A 359 -14.09 11.57 -18.75
CA THR A 359 -14.60 12.94 -18.88
C THR A 359 -13.63 14.00 -18.35
N THR A 360 -12.88 13.64 -17.31
CA THR A 360 -11.75 14.42 -16.80
C THR A 360 -10.46 13.61 -16.96
N PRO A 361 -9.44 14.13 -17.67
CA PRO A 361 -8.21 13.39 -17.97
C PRO A 361 -7.24 13.39 -16.79
N SER A 362 -7.74 13.11 -15.57
CA SER A 362 -6.93 13.10 -14.36
C SER A 362 -6.94 11.73 -13.68
N LEU A 363 -5.87 11.45 -12.94
CA LEU A 363 -5.79 10.25 -12.12
C LEU A 363 -6.89 10.20 -11.05
N ASP A 364 -7.36 11.37 -10.57
CA ASP A 364 -8.48 11.49 -9.63
C ASP A 364 -9.78 10.89 -10.16
N SER A 365 -9.99 10.99 -11.48
CA SER A 365 -11.16 10.42 -12.12
C SER A 365 -11.11 8.89 -12.14
N TRP A 366 -9.93 8.32 -12.40
CA TRP A 366 -9.72 6.88 -12.35
C TRP A 366 -9.85 6.34 -10.92
N THR A 367 -9.20 6.95 -9.93
CA THR A 367 -9.32 6.51 -8.53
C THR A 367 -10.74 6.65 -8.00
N GLY A 368 -11.42 7.76 -8.29
CA GLY A 368 -12.83 7.95 -7.94
C GLY A 368 -13.73 6.88 -8.55
N GLN A 369 -13.41 6.38 -9.75
CA GLN A 369 -14.14 5.27 -10.37
C GLN A 369 -13.83 3.92 -9.75
N LEU A 370 -12.56 3.64 -9.43
CA LEU A 370 -12.18 2.44 -8.70
C LEU A 370 -12.92 2.34 -7.36
N LEU A 371 -13.00 3.45 -6.61
CA LEU A 371 -13.75 3.50 -5.34
C LEU A 371 -15.27 3.33 -5.53
N ARG A 372 -15.83 3.83 -6.64
CA ARG A 372 -17.25 3.61 -6.98
C ARG A 372 -17.51 2.17 -7.41
N ALA A 373 -16.58 1.54 -8.12
CA ALA A 373 -16.64 0.14 -8.49
C ALA A 373 -16.68 -0.75 -7.24
N GLN A 374 -15.79 -0.47 -6.27
CA GLN A 374 -15.79 -1.11 -4.96
C GLN A 374 -17.17 -1.04 -4.27
N GLN A 375 -17.80 0.14 -4.27
CA GLN A 375 -19.15 0.33 -3.69
C GLN A 375 -20.23 -0.46 -4.44
N ARG A 376 -20.22 -0.44 -5.78
CA ARG A 376 -21.18 -1.19 -6.60
C ARG A 376 -21.02 -2.69 -6.43
N ASP A 377 -19.81 -3.18 -6.25
CA ASP A 377 -19.56 -4.60 -6.03
C ASP A 377 -20.14 -5.08 -4.70
N ILE A 378 -20.07 -4.28 -3.63
CA ILE A 378 -20.79 -4.58 -2.38
C ILE A 378 -22.29 -4.72 -2.66
N GLU A 379 -22.91 -3.75 -3.33
CA GLU A 379 -24.36 -3.73 -3.59
C GLU A 379 -24.83 -4.86 -4.53
N THR A 380 -24.06 -5.16 -5.56
CA THR A 380 -24.41 -6.22 -6.54
C THR A 380 -24.24 -7.61 -5.96
N GLN A 381 -23.13 -7.90 -5.28
CA GLN A 381 -22.87 -9.24 -4.75
C GLN A 381 -23.79 -9.63 -3.59
N THR A 382 -24.28 -8.66 -2.83
CA THR A 382 -25.19 -8.87 -1.69
C THR A 382 -26.67 -8.83 -2.06
N SER A 383 -27.03 -8.30 -3.25
CA SER A 383 -28.42 -8.25 -3.74
C SER A 383 -28.83 -9.49 -4.53
N LEU A 384 -27.88 -10.28 -5.04
CA LEU A 384 -28.16 -11.54 -5.72
C LEU A 384 -28.86 -12.53 -4.77
N GLN A 385 -30.01 -13.06 -5.18
CA GLN A 385 -30.78 -14.01 -4.37
C GLN A 385 -30.01 -15.32 -4.14
N ASP A 386 -29.09 -15.67 -5.05
CA ASP A 386 -28.34 -16.93 -5.09
C ASP A 386 -26.94 -16.86 -4.45
N THR A 387 -26.51 -15.72 -3.89
CA THR A 387 -25.24 -15.66 -3.15
C THR A 387 -25.47 -16.13 -1.69
N PRO A 388 -24.90 -17.28 -1.29
CA PRO A 388 -25.19 -17.88 0.03
C PRO A 388 -24.51 -17.15 1.19
N ASP A 389 -23.59 -16.21 0.94
CA ASP A 389 -22.84 -15.48 1.98
C ASP A 389 -22.59 -14.01 1.59
N ALA A 390 -23.50 -13.12 2.02
CA ALA A 390 -23.42 -11.68 1.81
C ALA A 390 -22.24 -11.03 2.55
N TYR A 391 -21.75 -11.67 3.62
CA TYR A 391 -20.58 -11.21 4.35
C TYR A 391 -19.29 -11.51 3.58
N GLN A 392 -19.15 -12.71 3.00
CA GLN A 392 -18.03 -13.04 2.11
C GLN A 392 -17.99 -12.12 0.90
N ALA A 393 -19.15 -11.79 0.33
CA ALA A 393 -19.28 -10.80 -0.73
C ALA A 393 -18.76 -9.41 -0.28
N CYS A 394 -19.17 -8.94 0.89
CA CYS A 394 -18.66 -7.69 1.46
C CYS A 394 -17.13 -7.72 1.65
N ARG A 395 -16.57 -8.81 2.20
CA ARG A 395 -15.11 -8.99 2.34
C ARG A 395 -14.39 -8.96 1.00
N GLN A 396 -14.89 -9.68 0.00
CA GLN A 396 -14.28 -9.75 -1.32
C GLN A 396 -14.29 -8.39 -2.01
N ALA A 397 -15.36 -7.62 -1.85
CA ALA A 397 -15.44 -6.25 -2.38
C ALA A 397 -14.51 -5.28 -1.62
N LEU A 398 -14.28 -5.48 -0.32
CA LEU A 398 -13.35 -4.66 0.47
C LEU A 398 -11.86 -5.00 0.21
N ALA A 399 -11.55 -6.14 -0.41
CA ALA A 399 -10.20 -6.59 -0.73
C ALA A 399 -9.55 -5.85 -1.93
N ILE A 400 -9.84 -4.56 -2.12
CA ILE A 400 -9.29 -3.71 -3.19
C ILE A 400 -7.75 -3.61 -3.12
N GLY A 401 -7.16 -3.89 -1.96
CA GLY A 401 -5.69 -3.93 -1.78
C GLY A 401 -5.00 -4.90 -2.74
N SER A 402 -5.64 -6.04 -3.05
CA SER A 402 -5.12 -7.01 -4.04
C SER A 402 -5.04 -6.47 -5.47
N GLN A 403 -5.82 -5.41 -5.78
CA GLN A 403 -5.84 -4.74 -7.09
C GLN A 403 -4.92 -3.52 -7.13
N LEU A 404 -4.73 -2.85 -5.99
CA LEU A 404 -4.00 -1.59 -5.87
C LEU A 404 -2.52 -1.74 -5.52
N ALA A 405 -2.10 -2.94 -5.13
CA ALA A 405 -0.70 -3.24 -4.94
C ALA A 405 -0.44 -4.70 -5.35
N PRO A 406 0.72 -5.00 -5.95
CA PRO A 406 1.23 -6.36 -5.95
C PRO A 406 1.57 -6.61 -4.50
N ASP A 407 0.74 -7.41 -3.85
CA ASP A 407 0.69 -7.69 -2.43
C ASP A 407 2.01 -7.40 -1.66
N PRO A 408 2.21 -6.18 -1.12
CA PRO A 408 3.28 -5.90 -0.16
C PRO A 408 2.81 -6.20 1.28
N SER A 409 1.65 -6.87 1.40
CA SER A 409 0.94 -7.07 2.64
C SER A 409 0.05 -8.32 2.56
N LEU A 410 0.70 -9.47 2.56
CA LEU A 410 0.55 -10.24 3.79
C LEU A 410 1.29 -9.46 4.88
N LEU A 411 0.58 -8.54 5.54
CA LEU A 411 0.98 -8.06 6.87
C LEU A 411 1.11 -9.33 7.71
N GLY A 412 2.32 -9.87 7.82
CA GLY A 412 2.50 -11.24 8.24
C GLY A 412 1.83 -12.22 7.29
N ASN A 413 2.63 -12.93 6.50
CA ASN A 413 2.29 -14.32 6.23
C ASN A 413 2.32 -15.06 7.59
N LEU A 414 1.27 -14.92 8.41
CA LEU A 414 0.81 -16.10 9.11
C LEU A 414 0.50 -17.07 7.98
N PRO A 415 1.22 -18.21 7.88
CA PRO A 415 1.18 -19.08 6.72
C PRO A 415 -0.28 -19.31 6.34
N ALA A 416 -0.58 -19.09 5.06
CA ALA A 416 -1.91 -19.18 4.48
C ALA A 416 -2.57 -20.51 4.89
N LEU A 417 -3.29 -20.49 6.01
CA LEU A 417 -4.29 -21.48 6.30
C LEU A 417 -5.38 -21.20 5.28
N ALA A 418 -5.38 -22.00 4.22
CA ALA A 418 -6.53 -22.18 3.35
C ALA A 418 -7.72 -22.60 4.22
N GLN A 419 -8.39 -21.65 4.87
CA GLN A 419 -9.41 -21.90 5.87
C GLN A 419 -10.42 -20.76 5.92
N PRO A 420 -11.67 -21.11 6.27
CA PRO A 420 -12.81 -20.28 5.98
C PRO A 420 -12.87 -19.11 6.96
N GLY A 421 -13.07 -17.90 6.42
CA GLY A 421 -13.08 -16.68 7.22
C GLY A 421 -14.25 -16.61 8.22
N PRO A 422 -14.35 -15.49 8.97
CA PRO A 422 -15.44 -15.23 9.92
C PRO A 422 -16.84 -15.38 9.29
N GLY A 423 -16.94 -15.30 7.96
CA GLY A 423 -18.16 -15.53 7.19
C GLY A 423 -18.71 -16.94 7.28
N SER A 424 -17.84 -17.94 7.34
CA SER A 424 -18.28 -19.32 7.59
C SER A 424 -18.82 -19.52 9.00
N LEU A 425 -18.36 -18.71 9.95
CA LEU A 425 -18.85 -18.73 11.32
C LEU A 425 -20.21 -18.06 11.42
N ALA A 426 -20.37 -16.87 10.85
CA ALA A 426 -21.66 -16.17 10.79
C ALA A 426 -22.73 -16.96 9.98
N GLN A 427 -22.33 -17.64 8.90
CA GLN A 427 -23.22 -18.47 8.08
C GLN A 427 -23.69 -19.71 8.85
N ARG A 428 -22.82 -20.34 9.65
CA ARG A 428 -23.15 -21.51 10.47
C ARG A 428 -23.87 -21.12 11.76
N GLU A 429 -23.58 -19.96 12.36
CA GLU A 429 -24.39 -19.30 13.40
C GLU A 429 -25.81 -19.05 12.93
N GLY A 430 -25.98 -18.62 11.67
CA GLY A 430 -27.28 -18.47 11.04
C GLY A 430 -28.06 -19.80 10.97
N ALA A 431 -27.39 -20.90 10.64
CA ALA A 431 -27.99 -22.24 10.64
C ALA A 431 -28.34 -22.75 12.05
N VAL A 432 -27.52 -22.39 13.05
CA VAL A 432 -27.79 -22.64 14.48
C VAL A 432 -29.04 -21.88 14.91
N ARG A 433 -29.11 -20.58 14.64
CA ARG A 433 -30.27 -19.73 15.00
C ARG A 433 -31.55 -20.12 14.25
N ALA A 434 -31.44 -20.64 13.02
CA ALA A 434 -32.56 -21.08 12.22
C ALA A 434 -33.13 -22.47 12.61
N GLY A 435 -32.50 -23.18 13.57
CA GLY A 435 -32.99 -24.49 14.01
C GLY A 435 -32.74 -25.64 13.01
N SER A 436 -32.00 -25.41 11.93
CA SER A 436 -31.88 -26.33 10.79
C SER A 436 -30.67 -27.28 10.84
N ALA A 437 -29.73 -27.05 11.76
CA ALA A 437 -28.54 -27.89 11.96
C ALA A 437 -28.78 -28.99 13.01
N SER A 438 -28.30 -30.21 12.74
CA SER A 438 -28.40 -31.34 13.67
C SER A 438 -27.45 -31.18 14.88
N LEU A 439 -27.69 -31.91 15.97
CA LEU A 439 -26.82 -31.89 17.15
C LEU A 439 -25.38 -32.35 16.84
N ASP A 440 -25.22 -33.29 15.92
CA ASP A 440 -23.90 -33.75 15.45
C ASP A 440 -23.17 -32.66 14.66
N ASP A 441 -23.89 -31.91 13.80
CA ASP A 441 -23.31 -30.76 13.08
C ASP A 441 -22.83 -29.67 14.05
N LEU A 442 -23.54 -29.48 15.16
CA LEU A 442 -23.19 -28.51 16.21
C LEU A 442 -21.98 -28.96 17.03
N HIS A 443 -21.83 -30.26 17.30
CA HIS A 443 -20.69 -30.81 18.01
C HIS A 443 -19.41 -30.78 17.16
N VAL A 444 -19.49 -31.18 15.87
CA VAL A 444 -18.39 -31.05 14.89
C VAL A 444 -17.97 -29.58 14.75
N TYR A 445 -18.93 -28.67 14.88
CA TYR A 445 -18.68 -27.24 14.73
C TYR A 445 -18.02 -26.60 15.96
N LEU A 446 -18.48 -26.93 17.18
CA LEU A 446 -17.83 -26.51 18.42
C LEU A 446 -16.39 -27.02 18.52
N SER A 447 -16.14 -28.28 18.11
CA SER A 447 -14.78 -28.84 18.08
C SER A 447 -13.90 -28.17 17.04
N THR A 448 -14.41 -27.90 15.83
CA THR A 448 -13.66 -27.14 14.79
C THR A 448 -13.29 -25.73 15.27
N LEU A 449 -14.19 -25.08 16.02
CA LEU A 449 -14.01 -23.76 16.60
C LEU A 449 -12.98 -23.75 17.74
N ALA A 450 -13.05 -24.73 18.65
CA ALA A 450 -12.08 -24.89 19.73
C ALA A 450 -10.66 -25.11 19.18
N THR A 451 -10.50 -26.01 18.21
CA THR A 451 -9.21 -26.23 17.52
C THR A 451 -8.72 -24.97 16.81
N ARG A 452 -9.62 -24.08 16.35
CA ARG A 452 -9.23 -22.84 15.67
C ARG A 452 -8.79 -21.74 16.64
N ILE A 453 -9.42 -21.63 17.80
CA ILE A 453 -8.95 -20.73 18.87
C ILE A 453 -7.57 -21.18 19.34
N GLU A 454 -7.35 -22.47 19.55
CA GLU A 454 -6.04 -23.02 19.89
C GLU A 454 -4.98 -22.68 18.82
N VAL A 455 -5.34 -22.75 17.54
CA VAL A 455 -4.46 -22.37 16.43
C VAL A 455 -4.21 -20.85 16.38
N LEU A 456 -5.20 -20.01 16.65
CA LEU A 456 -5.03 -18.55 16.71
C LEU A 456 -4.18 -18.13 17.91
N GLU A 457 -4.41 -18.72 19.08
CA GLU A 457 -3.58 -18.53 20.28
C GLU A 457 -2.14 -19.00 20.06
N GLY A 458 -1.96 -20.08 19.28
CA GLY A 458 -0.64 -20.58 18.86
C GLY A 458 0.07 -19.71 17.80
N MET A 459 -0.63 -18.78 17.15
CA MET A 459 -0.14 -17.90 16.08
C MET A 459 -0.10 -16.42 16.50
N SER A 460 0.21 -16.15 17.77
CA SER A 460 0.43 -14.78 18.25
C SER A 460 1.53 -14.09 17.43
N PRO A 461 1.34 -12.82 17.01
CA PRO A 461 2.37 -12.09 16.29
C PRO A 461 3.61 -11.98 17.17
N ASP A 462 4.69 -12.57 16.70
CA ASP A 462 5.98 -12.58 17.38
C ASP A 462 6.94 -11.58 16.73
N LEU A 463 8.07 -11.35 17.38
CA LEU A 463 9.06 -10.41 16.87
C LEU A 463 9.58 -10.86 15.49
N ALA A 464 9.65 -12.16 15.20
CA ALA A 464 10.13 -12.70 13.93
C ALA A 464 9.21 -12.38 12.75
N THR A 465 7.92 -12.64 12.91
CA THR A 465 6.91 -12.33 11.88
C THR A 465 6.81 -10.84 11.63
N VAL A 466 6.83 -10.02 12.69
CA VAL A 466 6.79 -8.55 12.58
C VAL A 466 8.06 -8.02 11.90
N THR A 467 9.24 -8.47 12.31
CA THR A 467 10.52 -8.06 11.72
C THR A 467 10.60 -8.46 10.24
N THR A 468 10.19 -9.68 9.88
CA THR A 468 10.24 -10.15 8.47
C THR A 468 9.31 -9.32 7.59
N THR A 469 8.07 -9.07 8.06
CA THR A 469 7.10 -8.24 7.34
C THR A 469 7.58 -6.80 7.16
N ALA A 470 8.15 -6.21 8.22
CA ALA A 470 8.69 -4.86 8.16
C ALA A 470 9.90 -4.75 7.22
N LEU A 471 10.73 -5.81 7.15
CA LEU A 471 11.80 -5.89 6.16
C LEU A 471 11.24 -6.05 4.75
N ASP A 472 10.26 -6.93 4.50
CA ASP A 472 9.61 -7.06 3.18
C ASP A 472 9.11 -5.70 2.68
N GLN A 473 8.49 -4.91 3.56
CA GLN A 473 8.02 -3.57 3.23
C GLN A 473 9.16 -2.57 2.97
N ALA A 474 10.19 -2.56 3.83
CA ALA A 474 11.35 -1.68 3.65
C ALA A 474 12.12 -1.97 2.35
N PHE A 475 12.10 -3.22 1.90
CA PHE A 475 12.77 -3.68 0.69
C PHE A 475 11.87 -3.74 -0.54
N ALA A 476 10.56 -3.50 -0.42
CA ALA A 476 9.61 -3.58 -1.54
C ALA A 476 9.90 -2.59 -2.67
N ALA A 477 10.52 -1.44 -2.37
CA ALA A 477 10.95 -0.46 -3.37
C ALA A 477 12.29 -0.82 -4.04
N LEU A 478 13.00 -1.81 -3.51
CA LEU A 478 14.38 -2.17 -3.86
C LEU A 478 14.48 -3.51 -4.56
N LEU A 479 13.59 -4.44 -4.22
CA LEU A 479 13.49 -5.77 -4.80
C LEU A 479 12.34 -5.78 -5.79
N ASP A 480 12.59 -6.28 -7.01
CA ASP A 480 11.49 -6.71 -7.86
C ASP A 480 10.72 -7.85 -7.15
N ASN A 481 9.40 -7.93 -7.34
CA ASN A 481 8.46 -8.91 -6.73
C ASN A 481 8.85 -10.41 -6.86
N THR A 482 10.01 -10.72 -7.43
CA THR A 482 10.56 -12.05 -7.66
C THR A 482 11.45 -12.56 -6.52
N LEU A 483 11.97 -11.68 -5.65
CA LEU A 483 12.88 -12.02 -4.56
C LEU A 483 12.27 -11.68 -3.20
N ALA A 484 12.04 -12.69 -2.37
CA ALA A 484 11.58 -12.50 -1.00
C ALA A 484 12.74 -12.14 -0.07
N VAL A 485 12.52 -11.23 0.90
CA VAL A 485 13.56 -10.83 1.87
C VAL A 485 14.06 -12.01 2.69
N SER A 486 13.19 -12.99 2.95
CA SER A 486 13.54 -14.24 3.64
C SER A 486 14.64 -15.06 2.94
N GLN A 487 14.89 -14.80 1.65
CA GLN A 487 15.95 -15.46 0.88
C GLN A 487 17.27 -14.69 0.88
N LEU A 488 17.32 -13.50 1.50
CA LEU A 488 18.50 -12.66 1.57
C LEU A 488 19.30 -12.96 2.85
N VAL A 489 20.60 -13.19 2.68
CA VAL A 489 21.54 -13.39 3.77
C VAL A 489 22.70 -12.42 3.68
N THR A 490 23.25 -12.09 4.85
CA THR A 490 24.37 -11.17 5.02
C THR A 490 25.59 -11.89 5.57
N PHE A 491 26.76 -11.53 5.05
CA PHE A 491 28.06 -11.96 5.56
C PHE A 491 28.82 -10.75 6.10
N GLN A 492 29.52 -10.93 7.22
CA GLN A 492 30.31 -9.87 7.84
C GLN A 492 31.79 -10.03 7.47
N GLY A 493 32.37 -9.02 6.83
CA GLY A 493 33.77 -9.06 6.41
C GLY A 493 34.08 -10.18 5.41
N THR A 494 35.22 -10.86 5.58
CA THR A 494 35.65 -11.97 4.72
C THR A 494 35.12 -13.33 5.16
N ASP A 495 34.40 -13.39 6.29
CA ASP A 495 33.90 -14.65 6.83
C ASP A 495 32.62 -15.10 6.09
N ARG A 496 32.83 -15.99 5.12
CA ARG A 496 31.75 -16.62 4.34
C ARG A 496 31.14 -17.83 5.05
N GLN A 497 31.58 -18.18 6.26
CA GLN A 497 31.15 -19.42 6.92
C GLN A 497 29.86 -19.27 7.74
N HIS A 498 29.51 -18.05 8.15
CA HIS A 498 28.33 -17.79 8.98
C HIS A 498 27.40 -16.75 8.34
N PRO A 499 26.48 -17.18 7.46
CA PRO A 499 25.44 -16.29 6.95
C PRO A 499 24.49 -15.91 8.10
N SER A 500 24.19 -14.63 8.23
CA SER A 500 23.12 -14.13 9.11
C SER A 500 21.95 -13.66 8.28
N SER A 501 20.73 -14.02 8.69
CA SER A 501 19.52 -13.48 8.04
C SER A 501 19.39 -11.99 8.30
N LEU A 502 18.62 -11.28 7.45
CA LEU A 502 18.34 -9.86 7.69
C LEU A 502 17.57 -9.62 8.99
N ALA A 503 16.71 -10.56 9.39
CA ALA A 503 15.98 -10.49 10.66
C ALA A 503 16.94 -10.62 11.86
N GLU A 504 17.90 -11.54 11.80
CA GLU A 504 18.95 -11.66 12.83
C GLU A 504 19.76 -10.37 12.98
N ARG A 505 20.04 -9.67 11.87
CA ARG A 505 20.73 -8.37 11.91
C ARG A 505 19.91 -7.29 12.60
N VAL A 506 18.61 -7.21 12.32
CA VAL A 506 17.70 -6.30 13.04
C VAL A 506 17.77 -6.57 14.55
N TRP A 507 17.79 -7.84 14.97
CA TRP A 507 17.85 -8.20 16.38
C TRP A 507 19.23 -7.97 17.02
N GLN A 508 20.31 -8.22 16.28
CA GLN A 508 21.68 -7.87 16.72
C GLN A 508 21.81 -6.35 16.94
N ARG A 509 21.19 -5.55 16.06
CA ARG A 509 21.13 -4.10 16.21
C ARG A 509 20.30 -3.66 17.40
N LEU A 510 19.13 -4.26 17.61
CA LEU A 510 18.28 -4.02 18.79
C LEU A 510 18.99 -4.38 20.10
N SER A 511 19.86 -5.39 20.10
CA SER A 511 20.66 -5.80 21.25
C SER A 511 21.99 -5.05 21.38
N ALA A 512 22.26 -4.08 20.51
CA ALA A 512 23.53 -3.33 20.44
C ALA A 512 24.78 -4.23 20.32
N THR A 513 24.64 -5.43 19.77
CA THR A 513 25.74 -6.39 19.54
C THR A 513 26.32 -6.31 18.12
N GLU A 514 25.78 -5.40 17.29
CA GLU A 514 26.17 -5.25 15.90
C GLU A 514 27.56 -4.60 15.78
N GLY A 515 28.50 -5.29 15.10
CA GLY A 515 29.80 -4.72 14.76
C GLY A 515 29.72 -3.85 13.51
N GLU A 516 30.39 -2.68 13.51
CA GLU A 516 30.47 -1.70 12.40
C GLU A 516 31.32 -2.18 11.19
N GLY A 517 31.21 -3.46 10.82
CA GLY A 517 31.96 -4.04 9.71
C GLY A 517 31.23 -3.92 8.37
N PRO A 518 31.93 -3.88 7.23
CA PRO A 518 31.31 -3.94 5.91
C PRO A 518 30.63 -5.30 5.69
N TRP A 519 29.44 -5.27 5.08
CA TRP A 519 28.65 -6.47 4.81
C TRP A 519 28.60 -6.79 3.33
N GLN A 520 28.46 -8.08 3.02
CA GLN A 520 28.11 -8.56 1.70
C GLN A 520 26.70 -9.19 1.72
N ILE A 521 25.85 -8.81 0.76
CA ILE A 521 24.49 -9.32 0.63
C ILE A 521 24.43 -10.34 -0.50
N VAL A 522 23.79 -11.46 -0.24
CA VAL A 522 23.70 -12.60 -1.15
C VAL A 522 22.25 -13.02 -1.29
N GLY A 523 21.84 -13.33 -2.53
CA GLY A 523 20.50 -13.82 -2.87
C GLY A 523 20.37 -15.35 -2.75
N PRO A 524 19.23 -15.93 -3.16
CA PRO A 524 18.92 -17.34 -2.95
C PRO A 524 20.02 -18.26 -3.51
N THR A 525 20.49 -19.16 -2.66
CA THR A 525 21.51 -20.18 -2.91
C THR A 525 20.93 -21.34 -3.71
N VAL A 526 20.56 -21.10 -4.97
CA VAL A 526 20.27 -22.20 -5.89
C VAL A 526 21.61 -22.72 -6.42
N ALA A 527 22.13 -23.77 -5.77
CA ALA A 527 23.38 -24.50 -6.05
C ALA A 527 24.69 -23.84 -5.57
N GLU A 528 25.17 -24.28 -4.40
CA GLU A 528 26.54 -24.27 -3.83
C GLU A 528 27.48 -23.05 -3.99
N GLN A 529 27.08 -21.96 -4.63
CA GLN A 529 27.83 -20.72 -4.69
C GLN A 529 26.92 -19.53 -4.37
N PRO A 530 27.18 -18.79 -3.28
CA PRO A 530 26.48 -17.56 -2.99
C PRO A 530 26.70 -16.55 -4.13
N VAL A 531 25.66 -16.30 -4.92
CA VAL A 531 25.70 -15.22 -5.92
C VAL A 531 25.47 -13.91 -5.17
N ALA A 532 26.55 -13.12 -5.03
CA ALA A 532 26.45 -11.77 -4.51
C ALA A 532 25.40 -11.01 -5.32
N LEU A 533 24.40 -10.43 -4.64
CA LEU A 533 23.46 -9.53 -5.29
C LEU A 533 24.18 -8.20 -5.45
N PRO A 534 24.72 -7.89 -6.64
CA PRO A 534 25.53 -6.70 -6.86
C PRO A 534 24.67 -5.44 -6.90
N ALA A 535 23.34 -5.61 -6.84
CA ALA A 535 22.36 -4.55 -6.96
C ALA A 535 22.02 -3.80 -5.67
N LEU A 536 22.33 -4.38 -4.51
CA LEU A 536 21.95 -3.80 -3.22
C LEU A 536 23.17 -3.22 -2.52
N HIS A 537 23.22 -1.89 -2.41
CA HIS A 537 24.30 -1.20 -1.73
C HIS A 537 24.27 -1.48 -0.21
N PRO A 538 25.39 -1.87 0.44
CA PRO A 538 25.41 -2.26 1.86
C PRO A 538 24.87 -1.18 2.81
N MET A 539 25.19 0.10 2.56
CA MET A 539 24.68 1.20 3.39
C MET A 539 23.16 1.34 3.36
N LEU A 540 22.54 1.05 2.22
CA LEU A 540 21.10 1.13 2.06
C LEU A 540 20.41 -0.02 2.81
N VAL A 541 21.01 -1.21 2.80
CA VAL A 541 20.54 -2.34 3.62
C VAL A 541 20.70 -2.05 5.12
N ALA A 542 21.82 -1.49 5.55
CA ALA A 542 22.02 -1.06 6.92
C ALA A 542 20.99 0.00 7.36
N GLN A 543 20.65 0.93 6.48
CA GLN A 543 19.61 1.92 6.74
C GLN A 543 18.23 1.27 6.89
N CYS A 544 17.85 0.35 5.99
CA CYS A 544 16.59 -0.40 6.10
C CYS A 544 16.53 -1.20 7.40
N ILE A 545 17.60 -1.92 7.76
CA ILE A 545 17.71 -2.65 9.03
C ILE A 545 17.54 -1.71 10.23
N SER A 546 18.20 -0.55 10.21
CA SER A 546 18.09 0.44 11.29
C SER A 546 16.68 1.02 11.40
N GLN A 547 16.04 1.31 10.27
CA GLN A 547 14.66 1.78 10.23
C GLN A 547 13.72 0.73 10.80
N VAL A 548 13.82 -0.52 10.35
CA VAL A 548 13.02 -1.62 10.87
C VAL A 548 13.27 -1.85 12.35
N ALA A 549 14.52 -1.82 12.81
CA ALA A 549 14.85 -1.94 14.24
C ALA A 549 14.15 -0.86 15.07
N SER A 550 14.23 0.40 14.65
CA SER A 550 13.56 1.51 15.34
C SER A 550 12.04 1.38 15.38
N ALA A 551 11.43 0.85 14.31
CA ALA A 551 9.98 0.70 14.17
C ALA A 551 9.43 -0.62 14.77
N SER A 552 10.28 -1.64 14.97
CA SER A 552 9.86 -3.01 15.34
C SER A 552 9.05 -3.06 16.62
N ARG A 553 9.38 -2.22 17.62
CA ARG A 553 8.66 -2.17 18.90
C ARG A 553 7.24 -1.65 18.74
N GLU A 554 7.05 -0.58 17.99
CA GLU A 554 5.74 -0.01 17.71
C GLU A 554 4.92 -0.92 16.81
N ALA A 555 5.53 -1.48 15.77
CA ALA A 555 4.90 -2.45 14.88
C ALA A 555 4.40 -3.70 15.64
N LEU A 556 5.19 -4.23 16.57
CA LEU A 556 4.78 -5.35 17.42
C LEU A 556 3.60 -4.98 18.34
N ALA A 557 3.62 -3.79 18.93
CA ALA A 557 2.51 -3.32 19.77
C ALA A 557 1.20 -3.21 18.97
N VAL A 558 1.27 -2.65 17.76
CA VAL A 558 0.11 -2.55 16.85
C VAL A 558 -0.38 -3.95 16.45
N ALA A 559 0.53 -4.85 16.07
CA ALA A 559 0.19 -6.23 15.68
C ALA A 559 -0.47 -7.00 16.83
N LEU A 560 0.06 -6.90 18.05
CA LEU A 560 -0.52 -7.53 19.24
C LEU A 560 -1.90 -6.95 19.58
N GLN A 561 -2.06 -5.63 19.48
CA GLN A 561 -3.36 -4.99 19.73
C GLN A 561 -4.41 -5.47 18.70
N GLN A 562 -4.01 -5.58 17.43
CA GLN A 562 -4.89 -6.12 16.39
C GLN A 562 -5.21 -7.59 16.65
N HIS A 563 -4.22 -8.41 16.98
CA HIS A 563 -4.41 -9.82 17.30
C HIS A 563 -5.38 -10.01 18.47
N GLN A 564 -5.24 -9.22 19.54
CA GLN A 564 -6.16 -9.22 20.68
C GLN A 564 -7.59 -8.83 20.29
N ARG A 565 -7.76 -7.84 19.41
CA ARG A 565 -9.09 -7.47 18.89
C ARG A 565 -9.71 -8.63 18.12
N HIS A 566 -8.95 -9.28 17.23
CA HIS A 566 -9.44 -10.43 16.48
C HIS A 566 -9.81 -11.60 17.41
N LEU A 567 -8.94 -11.97 18.35
CA LEU A 567 -9.26 -13.00 19.35
C LEU A 567 -10.52 -12.65 20.14
N GLY A 568 -10.65 -11.41 20.60
CA GLY A 568 -11.84 -10.93 21.32
C GLY A 568 -13.13 -11.14 20.51
N THR A 569 -13.11 -10.79 19.23
CA THR A 569 -14.25 -11.00 18.32
C THR A 569 -14.57 -12.49 18.13
N TYR A 570 -13.57 -13.34 17.88
CA TYR A 570 -13.78 -14.79 17.73
C TYR A 570 -14.33 -15.44 19.01
N CYS A 571 -13.80 -15.06 20.17
CA CYS A 571 -14.30 -15.51 21.46
C CYS A 571 -15.74 -15.05 21.71
N GLN A 572 -16.09 -13.82 21.34
CA GLN A 572 -17.45 -13.30 21.46
C GLN A 572 -18.45 -14.09 20.59
N HIS A 573 -18.07 -14.39 19.34
CA HIS A 573 -18.86 -15.23 18.44
C HIS A 573 -19.03 -16.65 19.00
N LEU A 574 -17.94 -17.27 19.44
CA LEU A 574 -17.98 -18.61 20.03
C LEU A 574 -18.89 -18.66 21.26
N TRP A 575 -18.81 -17.65 22.12
CA TRP A 575 -19.64 -17.56 23.30
C TRP A 575 -21.14 -17.44 22.97
N GLN A 576 -21.50 -16.58 22.01
CA GLN A 576 -22.88 -16.47 21.51
C GLN A 576 -23.40 -17.78 20.91
N LEU A 577 -22.50 -18.53 20.28
CA LEU A 577 -22.80 -19.80 19.63
C LEU A 577 -23.02 -20.93 20.64
N ALA A 578 -22.14 -21.04 21.63
CA ALA A 578 -22.26 -21.98 22.74
C ALA A 578 -23.58 -21.78 23.50
N LEU A 579 -23.89 -20.53 23.85
CA LEU A 579 -25.16 -20.16 24.48
C LEU A 579 -26.38 -20.51 23.62
N GLY A 580 -26.26 -20.31 22.30
CA GLY A 580 -27.33 -20.67 21.37
C GLY A 580 -27.56 -22.17 21.21
N ILE A 581 -26.51 -22.98 21.39
CA ILE A 581 -26.59 -24.44 21.40
C ILE A 581 -27.18 -24.92 22.73
N GLU A 582 -26.70 -24.41 23.86
CA GLU A 582 -27.23 -24.72 25.19
C GLU A 582 -28.73 -24.42 25.29
N TYR A 583 -29.15 -23.25 24.79
CA TYR A 583 -30.56 -22.89 24.75
C TYR A 583 -31.40 -23.90 23.94
N ARG A 584 -30.90 -24.35 22.77
CA ARG A 584 -31.62 -25.31 21.92
C ARG A 584 -31.63 -26.72 22.51
N LEU A 585 -30.60 -27.14 23.23
CA LEU A 585 -30.59 -28.40 23.98
C LEU A 585 -31.67 -28.39 25.07
N VAL A 586 -31.77 -27.28 25.81
CA VAL A 586 -32.80 -27.10 26.85
C VAL A 586 -34.22 -27.01 26.24
N GLU A 587 -34.34 -26.41 25.06
CA GLU A 587 -35.60 -26.38 24.30
C GLU A 587 -36.01 -27.77 23.79
N HIS A 588 -35.05 -28.59 23.33
CA HIS A 588 -35.27 -29.96 22.89
C HIS A 588 -35.77 -30.87 24.03
N ASP A 589 -35.24 -30.69 25.24
CA ASP A 589 -35.64 -31.44 26.43
C ASP A 589 -36.97 -30.97 27.06
N ASN A 590 -37.60 -29.90 26.52
CA ASN A 590 -38.91 -29.36 26.96
C ASN A 590 -39.02 -29.02 28.46
N THR A 591 -37.90 -28.84 29.15
CA THR A 591 -37.86 -28.68 30.62
C THR A 591 -38.26 -27.29 31.10
N LEU A 592 -38.20 -26.27 30.23
CA LEU A 592 -38.50 -24.88 30.60
C LEU A 592 -39.92 -24.43 30.21
N PRO A 593 -40.62 -23.70 31.11
CA PRO A 593 -41.85 -22.99 30.77
C PRO A 593 -41.62 -21.99 29.62
N ARG A 594 -42.61 -21.84 28.73
CA ARG A 594 -42.53 -20.99 27.53
C ARG A 594 -42.08 -19.55 27.80
N LEU A 595 -42.50 -18.96 28.91
CA LEU A 595 -42.15 -17.58 29.28
C LEU A 595 -40.67 -17.44 29.70
N ALA A 596 -40.10 -18.48 30.33
CA ALA A 596 -38.67 -18.54 30.65
C ALA A 596 -37.83 -18.76 29.39
N ARG A 597 -38.33 -19.56 28.43
CA ARG A 597 -37.73 -19.71 27.09
C ARG A 597 -37.66 -18.38 26.34
N GLU A 598 -38.76 -17.64 26.29
CA GLU A 598 -38.82 -16.33 25.62
C GLU A 598 -37.85 -15.31 26.27
N LEU A 599 -37.78 -15.26 27.61
CA LEU A 599 -36.87 -14.37 28.35
C LEU A 599 -35.38 -14.72 28.20
N ILE A 600 -35.03 -16.01 28.25
CA ILE A 600 -33.65 -16.48 28.07
C ILE A 600 -33.22 -16.27 26.61
N SER A 601 -34.10 -16.54 25.63
CA SER A 601 -33.81 -16.24 24.21
C SER A 601 -33.58 -14.75 23.98
N ALA A 602 -34.32 -13.88 24.66
CA ALA A 602 -34.17 -12.42 24.56
C ALA A 602 -32.90 -11.90 25.26
N ALA A 603 -32.37 -12.60 26.26
CA ALA A 603 -31.13 -12.26 26.95
C ALA A 603 -29.88 -12.78 26.21
N LEU A 604 -29.97 -13.99 25.61
CA LEU A 604 -28.88 -14.63 24.86
C LEU A 604 -28.81 -14.14 23.40
N PHE A 605 -29.95 -13.75 22.83
CA PHE A 605 -30.08 -13.14 21.52
C PHE A 605 -30.90 -11.85 21.65
N PRO A 606 -30.32 -10.76 22.17
CA PRO A 606 -31.02 -9.51 22.28
C PRO A 606 -31.49 -9.07 20.89
N SER A 607 -32.78 -9.24 20.62
CA SER A 607 -33.43 -8.59 19.51
C SER A 607 -33.21 -7.10 19.69
N SER A 608 -32.71 -6.42 18.66
CA SER A 608 -32.39 -4.98 18.63
C SER A 608 -33.58 -4.04 18.92
N THR A 609 -34.71 -4.57 19.39
CA THR A 609 -36.01 -3.90 19.45
C THR A 609 -36.56 -3.65 20.84
N HIS A 610 -35.90 -4.00 21.95
CA HIS A 610 -36.29 -3.47 23.26
C HIS A 610 -35.09 -3.14 24.14
N ALA A 611 -34.92 -1.84 24.43
CA ALA A 611 -34.08 -1.36 25.51
C ALA A 611 -34.56 -2.02 26.82
N TRP A 612 -33.69 -2.80 27.47
CA TRP A 612 -33.92 -3.19 28.84
C TRP A 612 -33.71 -1.98 29.77
N PRO A 613 -34.58 -1.77 30.78
CA PRO A 613 -34.30 -0.85 31.86
C PRO A 613 -33.11 -1.38 32.67
N ALA A 614 -32.18 -0.48 32.96
CA ALA A 614 -30.98 -0.76 33.73
C ALA A 614 -31.30 -1.35 35.13
N LEU A 615 -30.42 -2.26 35.56
CA LEU A 615 -30.06 -2.56 36.96
C LEU A 615 -31.17 -3.06 37.91
N ALA A 616 -31.25 -4.38 38.08
CA ALA A 616 -31.66 -5.00 39.35
C ALA A 616 -31.27 -6.50 39.44
N CYS A 617 -29.98 -6.86 39.35
CA CYS A 617 -29.51 -8.19 39.78
C CYS A 617 -27.98 -8.26 40.02
N VAL A 618 -27.39 -7.22 40.63
CA VAL A 618 -26.00 -7.26 41.12
C VAL A 618 -25.94 -7.36 42.66
N SER A 619 -27.08 -7.41 43.36
CA SER A 619 -27.12 -7.42 44.82
C SER A 619 -27.29 -8.81 45.49
N SER A 620 -27.23 -9.93 44.76
CA SER A 620 -27.43 -11.28 45.36
C SER A 620 -26.22 -12.22 45.30
N LEU A 621 -25.05 -11.80 44.81
CA LEU A 621 -23.84 -12.64 44.73
C LEU A 621 -22.68 -12.21 45.64
N THR A 622 -22.93 -11.33 46.61
CA THR A 622 -22.06 -11.14 47.78
C THR A 622 -22.73 -11.64 49.06
N SER A 623 -23.03 -12.94 49.10
CA SER A 623 -23.14 -13.64 50.39
C SER A 623 -22.75 -15.10 50.15
N GLY A 624 -21.50 -15.42 50.46
CA GLY A 624 -21.06 -16.80 50.61
C GLY A 624 -21.76 -17.45 51.81
N PRO A 625 -21.83 -18.79 51.84
CA PRO A 625 -22.49 -19.51 52.93
C PRO A 625 -21.61 -19.50 54.17
N ALA A 626 -22.11 -19.00 55.29
CA ALA A 626 -21.49 -19.23 56.59
C ALA A 626 -22.54 -19.33 57.70
N GLN A 627 -22.66 -20.57 58.20
CA GLN A 627 -22.91 -20.93 59.59
C GLN A 627 -24.31 -20.70 60.18
N THR A 628 -25.06 -21.80 60.30
CA THR A 628 -25.84 -22.05 61.52
C THR A 628 -24.91 -22.17 62.72
N PRO A 629 -25.29 -21.62 63.88
CA PRO A 629 -25.68 -22.52 64.97
C PRO A 629 -26.84 -22.03 65.86
N CYS A 630 -27.55 -23.02 66.42
CA CYS A 630 -28.22 -23.07 67.73
C CYS A 630 -29.16 -21.93 68.16
N CYS A 631 -30.47 -22.20 68.17
CA CYS A 631 -31.24 -22.69 69.34
C CYS A 631 -32.62 -23.15 68.87
#